data_AF-A0AAU4DAA4-F1
#
_entry.id   AF-A0AAU4DAA4-F1
#
_cell.length_a   1.000
_cell.length_b   1.000
_cell.length_c   1.000
_cell.angle_alpha   90.00
_cell.angle_beta   90.00
_cell.angle_gamma   90.00
#
_symmetry.space_group_name_H-M   'P 1'
#
loop_
_entity.id
_entity.type
_entity.pdbx_description
1 polymer ?
#
loop_
_entity_poly.entity_id
_entity_poly.type
_entity_poly.pdbx_seq_one_letter_code
_entity_poly.pdbx_strand_id
1 'polypeptide(L)'
;MHPSGPFDVVDHAGRPLRLIHPVESVAGGVVTLTETTATREGEPLRTERARLRFLDADGIGAFLAEAGFTVDGWYGDGCGAR
;
A
#
# COMPACT_ATOMS: atom_id res chain seq x y z
N MET A 1 -11.73 0.63 3.51
CA MET A 1 -11.95 1.54 2.35
C MET A 1 -10.83 1.24 1.37
N HIS A 2 -11.13 0.81 0.14
CA HIS A 2 -10.11 0.70 -0.91
C HIS A 2 -9.96 2.10 -1.51
N PRO A 3 -8.80 2.76 -1.47
CA PRO A 3 -8.64 4.05 -2.14
C PRO A 3 -8.51 3.75 -3.63
N SER A 4 -9.64 3.62 -4.33
CA SER A 4 -9.69 3.47 -5.78
C SER A 4 -9.44 4.80 -6.52
N GLY A 5 -9.22 5.89 -5.77
CA GLY A 5 -9.01 7.23 -6.31
C GLY A 5 -7.81 7.94 -5.68
N PRO A 6 -7.39 9.05 -6.28
CA PRO A 6 -6.35 9.90 -5.71
C PRO A 6 -6.73 10.33 -4.30
N PHE A 7 -5.74 10.43 -3.42
CA PHE A 7 -5.94 11.02 -2.10
C PHE A 7 -4.88 12.08 -1.82
N ASP A 8 -5.30 13.09 -1.07
CA ASP A 8 -4.45 14.22 -0.73
C ASP A 8 -3.79 13.97 0.62
N VAL A 9 -2.50 14.30 0.69
CA VAL A 9 -1.68 14.22 1.90
C VAL A 9 -0.93 15.52 2.09
N VAL A 10 -0.53 15.80 3.33
CA VAL A 10 0.39 16.90 3.64
C VAL A 10 1.69 16.26 4.11
N ASP A 11 2.79 16.58 3.45
CA ASP A 11 4.09 16.06 3.86
C ASP A 11 4.59 16.71 5.17
N HIS A 12 5.72 16.22 5.68
CA HIS A 12 6.29 16.73 6.94
C HIS A 12 6.70 18.22 6.87
N ALA A 13 6.81 18.79 5.67
CA ALA A 13 7.17 20.19 5.45
C ALA A 13 5.93 21.08 5.25
N GLY A 14 4.72 20.52 5.41
CA GLY A 14 3.46 21.25 5.23
C GLY A 14 3.02 21.40 3.77
N ARG A 15 3.67 20.72 2.82
CA ARG A 15 3.33 20.81 1.41
C ARG A 15 2.16 19.88 1.07
N PRO A 16 1.09 20.38 0.42
CA PRO A 16 0.00 19.54 -0.03
C PRO A 16 0.42 18.75 -1.28
N LEU A 17 0.22 17.45 -1.24
CA LEU A 17 0.53 16.51 -2.32
C LEU A 17 -0.70 15.66 -2.65
N ARG A 18 -0.71 15.14 -3.87
CA ARG A 18 -1.70 14.16 -4.33
C ARG A 18 -1.01 12.85 -4.64
N LEU A 19 -1.51 11.75 -4.05
CA LEU A 19 -1.05 10.40 -4.31
C LEU A 19 -2.05 9.67 -5.21
N ILE A 20 -1.53 8.98 -6.23
CA ILE A 20 -2.31 8.26 -7.23
C ILE A 20 -1.72 6.86 -7.40
N HIS A 21 -2.54 5.83 -7.20
CA HIS A 21 -2.12 4.42 -7.25
C HIS A 21 -2.89 3.62 -8.31
N PRO A 22 -2.70 3.87 -9.61
CA PRO A 22 -3.38 3.08 -10.63
C PRO A 22 -2.80 1.66 -10.68
N VAL A 23 -3.69 0.68 -10.58
CA VAL A 23 -3.35 -0.75 -10.73
C VAL A 23 -3.18 -1.08 -12.21
N GLU A 24 -2.03 -1.65 -12.56
CA GLU A 24 -1.73 -2.12 -13.91
C GLU A 24 -2.20 -3.56 -14.12
N SER A 25 -2.02 -4.42 -13.11
CA SER A 25 -2.41 -5.83 -13.18
C SER A 25 -2.59 -6.47 -11.80
N VAL A 26 -3.42 -7.52 -11.77
CA VAL A 26 -3.58 -8.41 -10.62
C VAL A 26 -3.46 -9.84 -11.11
N ALA A 27 -2.44 -10.56 -10.68
CA ALA A 27 -2.19 -11.94 -11.09
C ALA A 27 -1.45 -12.72 -10.01
N GLY A 28 -1.91 -13.93 -9.70
CA GLY A 28 -1.21 -14.85 -8.78
C GLY A 28 -0.99 -14.28 -7.38
N GLY A 29 -1.94 -13.51 -6.84
CA GLY A 29 -1.79 -12.84 -5.54
C GLY A 29 -0.81 -11.66 -5.52
N VAL A 30 -0.32 -11.25 -6.69
CA VAL A 30 0.55 -10.07 -6.85
C VAL A 30 -0.23 -8.97 -7.59
N VAL A 31 -0.20 -7.77 -7.02
CA VAL A 31 -0.71 -6.55 -7.64
C VAL A 31 0.48 -5.75 -8.16
N THR A 32 0.46 -5.41 -9.45
CA THR A 32 1.40 -4.44 -10.02
C THR A 32 0.68 -3.11 -10.18
N LEU A 33 1.29 -2.03 -9.70
CA LEU A 33 0.76 -0.68 -9.78
C LEU A 33 1.86 0.32 -10.09
N THR A 34 1.47 1.52 -10.49
CA THR A 34 2.33 2.69 -10.32
C THR A 34 1.88 3.50 -9.11
N GLU A 35 2.82 4.16 -8.46
CA GLU A 35 2.54 5.19 -7.47
C GLU A 35 3.05 6.51 -8.05
N THR A 36 2.17 7.50 -8.15
CA THR A 36 2.54 8.86 -8.54
C THR A 36 2.30 9.80 -7.38
N THR A 37 3.37 10.47 -6.96
CA THR A 37 3.31 11.67 -6.14
C THR A 37 3.24 12.88 -7.07
N ALA A 38 2.19 13.68 -6.91
CA ALA A 38 1.96 14.90 -7.67
C ALA A 38 1.78 16.10 -6.73
N THR A 39 1.91 17.29 -7.28
CA THR A 39 1.40 18.52 -6.64
C THR A 39 -0.12 18.40 -6.44
N ARG A 40 -0.68 19.28 -5.60
CA ARG A 40 -2.14 19.34 -5.38
C ARG A 40 -2.91 19.55 -6.69
N GLU A 41 -2.33 20.29 -7.62
CA GLU A 41 -2.87 20.60 -8.93
C GLU A 41 -2.76 19.44 -9.93
N GLY A 42 -2.03 18.37 -9.57
CA GLY A 42 -1.90 17.16 -10.36
C GLY A 42 -0.62 17.07 -11.20
N GLU A 43 0.29 18.03 -11.08
CA GLU A 43 1.60 17.96 -11.76
C GLU A 43 2.47 16.85 -11.13
N PRO A 44 2.91 15.84 -11.89
CA PRO A 44 3.66 14.71 -11.35
C PRO A 44 5.07 15.16 -10.90
N LEU A 45 5.41 14.83 -9.65
CA LEU A 45 6.74 15.05 -9.07
C LEU A 45 7.61 13.80 -9.18
N ARG A 46 6.99 12.63 -8.96
CA ARG A 46 7.65 11.33 -9.01
C ARG A 46 6.63 10.25 -9.34
N THR A 47 6.98 9.38 -10.28
CA THR A 47 6.23 8.15 -10.56
C THR A 47 7.16 6.96 -10.42
N GLU A 48 6.71 5.96 -9.69
CA GLU A 48 7.41 4.68 -9.56
C GLU A 48 6.48 3.51 -9.83
N ARG A 49 7.08 2.36 -10.15
CA ARG A 49 6.36 1.11 -10.37
C ARG A 49 6.65 0.15 -9.23
N ALA A 50 5.60 -0.40 -8.63
CA ALA A 50 5.68 -1.28 -7.48
C ALA A 50 4.93 -2.60 -7.71
N ARG A 51 5.33 -3.64 -6.97
CA ARG A 51 4.65 -4.93 -6.91
C ARG A 51 4.39 -5.27 -5.44
N LEU A 52 3.13 -5.53 -5.12
CA LEU A 52 2.69 -5.92 -3.77
C LEU A 52 2.17 -7.35 -3.81
N ARG A 53 2.69 -8.22 -2.94
CA ARG A 53 2.18 -9.59 -2.78
C ARG A 53 1.23 -9.64 -1.59
N PHE A 54 0.00 -10.04 -1.86
CA PHE A 54 -1.02 -10.25 -0.84
C PHE A 54 -1.05 -11.74 -0.49
N LEU A 55 -0.77 -12.03 0.77
CA LEU A 55 -0.89 -13.36 1.36
C LEU A 55 -2.05 -13.33 2.36
N ASP A 56 -2.78 -14.43 2.49
CA ASP A 56 -3.69 -14.63 3.62
C ASP A 56 -2.91 -14.92 4.90
N ALA A 57 -3.60 -15.02 6.04
CA ALA A 57 -2.95 -15.24 7.34
C ALA A 57 -2.10 -16.52 7.33
N ASP A 58 -2.58 -17.60 6.70
CA ASP A 58 -1.85 -18.85 6.58
C ASP A 58 -0.59 -18.69 5.72
N GLY A 59 -0.69 -17.98 4.60
CA GLY A 59 0.44 -17.66 3.74
C GLY A 59 1.51 -16.79 4.42
N ILE A 60 1.10 -15.77 5.19
CA ILE A 60 2.04 -14.96 5.98
C ILE A 60 2.68 -15.83 7.07
N GLY A 61 1.89 -16.66 7.77
CA GLY A 61 2.39 -17.57 8.80
C GLY A 61 3.44 -18.55 8.26
N ALA A 62 3.19 -19.16 7.10
CA ALA A 62 4.13 -20.07 6.44
C ALA A 62 5.42 -19.35 6.03
N PHE A 63 5.31 -18.14 5.46
CA PHE A 63 6.47 -17.32 5.09
C PHE A 63 7.33 -16.95 6.31
N LEU A 64 6.71 -16.58 7.43
CA LEU A 64 7.41 -16.29 8.67
C LEU A 64 8.08 -17.54 9.27
N ALA A 65 7.39 -18.68 9.23
CA ALA A 65 7.93 -19.95 9.72
C ALA A 65 9.17 -20.40 8.92
N GLU A 66 9.17 -20.23 7.59
CA GLU A 66 10.34 -20.49 6.74
C GLU A 66 11.55 -19.65 7.17
N ALA A 67 11.31 -18.41 7.59
CA ALA A 67 12.34 -17.51 8.11
C ALA A 67 12.70 -17.77 9.59
N GLY A 68 12.11 -18.79 10.24
CA GLY A 68 12.39 -19.17 11.63
C GLY A 68 11.61 -18.37 12.68
N PHE A 69 10.59 -17.61 12.28
CA PHE A 69 9.73 -16.87 13.19
C PHE A 69 8.47 -17.65 13.54
N THR A 70 7.98 -17.46 14.77
CA THR A 70 6.67 -17.94 15.20
C THR A 70 5.73 -16.76 15.36
N VAL A 71 4.51 -16.89 14.84
CA VAL A 71 3.47 -15.87 15.03
C VAL A 71 2.93 -15.96 16.45
N ASP A 72 3.11 -14.90 17.22
CA ASP A 72 2.56 -14.78 18.58
C ASP A 72 1.08 -14.39 18.58
N GLY A 73 0.65 -13.57 17.61
CA GLY A 73 -0.74 -13.19 17.43
C GLY A 73 -0.97 -12.39 16.15
N TRP A 74 -2.22 -12.39 15.68
CA TRP A 74 -2.68 -11.55 14.58
C TRP A 74 -3.49 -10.39 15.14
N TYR A 75 -3.01 -9.18 14.90
CA TYR A 75 -3.70 -7.96 15.29
C TYR A 75 -4.19 -7.26 14.01
N GLY A 76 -5.47 -6.93 13.95
CA GLY A 76 -6.09 -6.37 12.76
C GLY A 76 -7.29 -5.53 13.07
N ASP A 77 -7.08 -4.22 13.18
CA ASP A 77 -8.11 -3.17 13.30
C ASP A 77 -7.44 -1.78 13.37
N GLY A 78 -6.54 -1.51 12.41
CA GLY A 78 -5.95 -0.18 12.22
C GLY A 78 -6.88 0.85 11.54
N CYS A 79 -8.19 0.75 11.73
CA CYS A 79 -9.12 1.85 11.46
C CYS A 79 -9.67 2.25 12.82
N GLY A 80 -9.14 3.36 13.36
CA GLY A 80 -9.31 3.75 14.75
C GLY A 80 -10.74 3.64 15.27
N ALA A 81 -10.83 3.18 16.52
CA ALA A 81 -12.02 3.31 17.36
C ALA A 81 -12.67 4.70 17.19
N ARG A 82 -13.99 4.71 17.01
CA ARG A 82 -14.81 5.93 17.11
C ARG A 82 -14.96 6.35 18.56
#